data_AF-A0A5C6S5P2-F1
#
_entry.id   AF-A0A5C6S5P2-F1
#
_cell.length_a   1.000
_cell.length_b   1.000
_cell.length_c   1.000
_cell.angle_alpha   90.00
_cell.angle_beta   90.00
_cell.angle_gamma   90.00
#
_symmetry.space_group_name_H-M   'P 1'
#
loop_
_entity.id
_entity.type
_entity.pdbx_description
1 polymer ?
#
loop_
_entity_poly.entity_id
_entity_poly.type
_entity_poly.pdbx_seq_one_letter_code
_entity_poly.pdbx_strand_id
1 'polypeptide(L)'
;MPSWRRRVPLAASTRRQQPCWPWRRGSGCWRHPPASGGSTLRNDFTRYSRHVTRGPRWKALRMAVMERDGFKCVDCGARGRLECDHIEPVRKRPDLAYDPANLQALCPSCHSAKTHVEVGRKPPAYDRQGWRQAVVELMAEQTPVEQMR
;
A
#
# COMPACT_ATOMS: atom_id res chain seq x y z
N MET A 1 -3.15 31.45 92.17
CA MET A 1 -4.59 31.85 92.21
C MET A 1 -4.92 32.58 90.93
N PRO A 2 -6.16 32.57 90.39
CA PRO A 2 -7.19 31.52 90.25
C PRO A 2 -7.14 30.93 88.80
N SER A 3 -7.62 29.71 88.54
CA SER A 3 -8.88 29.41 87.78
C SER A 3 -9.24 30.45 86.70
N TRP A 4 -9.66 30.12 85.49
CA TRP A 4 -11.01 29.66 85.17
C TRP A 4 -11.02 28.90 83.84
N ARG A 5 -11.50 27.67 83.92
CA ARG A 5 -12.00 26.87 82.80
C ARG A 5 -13.19 27.61 82.17
N ARG A 6 -13.26 27.65 80.83
CA ARG A 6 -14.55 27.64 80.13
C ARG A 6 -14.59 26.53 79.08
N ARG A 7 -15.77 25.95 79.02
CA ARG A 7 -16.12 24.62 78.51
C ARG A 7 -16.01 24.52 76.98
N VAL A 8 -15.62 23.33 76.56
CA VAL A 8 -15.80 22.76 75.23
C VAL A 8 -17.28 22.47 74.98
N PRO A 9 -17.84 22.78 73.79
CA PRO A 9 -18.94 22.03 73.24
C PRO A 9 -18.42 20.98 72.23
N LEU A 10 -18.96 19.77 72.41
CA LEU A 10 -18.70 18.55 71.65
C LEU A 10 -19.34 18.58 70.25
N ALA A 11 -18.59 18.00 69.31
CA ALA A 11 -19.01 17.19 68.17
C ALA A 11 -19.98 17.77 67.11
N ALA A 12 -19.46 17.91 65.89
CA ALA A 12 -20.15 17.38 64.72
C ALA A 12 -19.13 16.71 63.79
N SER A 13 -19.21 15.39 63.77
CA SER A 13 -18.50 14.46 62.91
C SER A 13 -18.88 14.65 61.45
N THR A 14 -17.92 14.34 60.57
CA THR A 14 -18.07 13.86 59.19
C THR A 14 -18.74 14.77 58.15
N ARG A 15 -17.92 15.28 57.23
CA ARG A 15 -17.89 14.71 55.88
C ARG A 15 -16.51 14.94 55.25
N ARG A 16 -15.75 13.85 55.15
CA ARG A 16 -14.58 13.73 54.25
C ARG A 16 -15.04 14.24 52.87
N GLN A 17 -14.46 15.34 52.38
CA GLN A 17 -14.60 15.68 50.97
C GLN A 17 -13.82 14.61 50.20
N GLN A 18 -14.54 13.60 49.71
CA GLN A 18 -13.99 12.75 48.68
C GLN A 18 -13.96 13.55 47.36
N PRO A 19 -12.91 13.40 46.56
CA PRO A 19 -12.80 14.07 45.28
C PRO A 19 -13.94 13.62 44.36
N CYS A 20 -14.54 14.60 43.71
CA CYS A 20 -15.51 14.42 42.64
C CYS A 20 -14.88 13.63 41.49
N TRP A 21 -15.35 12.41 41.27
CA TRP A 21 -15.34 11.86 39.92
C TRP A 21 -16.67 12.24 39.27
N PRO A 22 -16.61 12.96 38.15
CA PRO A 22 -17.55 12.66 37.09
C PRO A 22 -16.79 12.48 35.78
N TRP A 23 -16.86 11.27 35.26
CA TRP A 23 -16.77 11.05 33.82
C TRP A 23 -17.92 11.83 33.17
N ARG A 24 -17.63 13.08 32.81
CA ARG A 24 -18.55 13.94 32.06
C ARG A 24 -18.19 13.81 30.59
N ARG A 25 -19.10 13.19 29.86
CA ARG A 25 -19.16 13.19 28.40
C ARG A 25 -19.46 14.63 27.96
N GLY A 26 -18.49 15.33 27.37
CA GLY A 26 -18.70 16.67 26.80
C GLY A 26 -17.46 17.55 26.73
N SER A 27 -16.99 17.77 25.48
CA SER A 27 -16.44 19.05 25.02
C SER A 27 -15.09 19.50 25.58
N GLY A 28 -14.06 18.65 25.41
CA GLY A 28 -12.69 19.13 25.27
C GLY A 28 -12.46 19.55 23.82
N CYS A 29 -12.68 20.83 23.52
CA CYS A 29 -12.35 21.43 22.23
C CYS A 29 -10.83 21.46 22.10
N TRP A 30 -10.21 20.36 21.66
CA TRP A 30 -8.89 20.44 21.06
C TRP A 30 -9.04 21.34 19.83
N ARG A 31 -8.70 22.62 19.97
CA ARG A 31 -8.52 23.50 18.82
C ARG A 31 -7.24 23.01 18.14
N HIS A 32 -7.41 22.03 17.25
CA HIS A 32 -6.40 21.76 16.25
C HIS A 32 -6.24 23.06 15.45
N PRO A 33 -5.01 23.59 15.25
CA PRO A 33 -4.82 24.66 14.27
C PRO A 33 -5.41 24.17 12.93
N PRO A 34 -6.11 25.01 12.16
CA PRO A 34 -6.52 24.61 10.82
C PRO A 34 -5.26 24.18 10.09
N ALA A 35 -5.28 22.99 9.49
CA ALA A 35 -4.20 22.52 8.65
C ALA A 35 -4.06 23.46 7.45
N SER A 36 -3.33 24.56 7.62
CA SER A 36 -2.87 25.45 6.56
C SER A 36 -1.74 24.73 5.84
N GLY A 37 -2.13 23.80 4.96
CA GLY A 37 -1.21 22.96 4.22
C GLY A 37 -1.95 21.80 3.59
N GLY A 38 -2.82 22.10 2.62
CA GLY A 38 -3.39 21.07 1.75
C GLY A 38 -2.25 20.22 1.20
N SER A 39 -2.23 18.94 1.57
CA SER A 39 -1.22 18.02 1.08
C SER A 39 -1.41 17.84 -0.43
N THR A 40 -0.66 18.59 -1.25
CA THR A 40 -0.46 18.27 -2.67
C THR A 40 0.46 17.04 -2.77
N LEU A 41 0.06 15.93 -2.15
CA LEU A 41 0.59 14.64 -2.54
C LEU A 41 0.09 14.42 -3.96
N ARG A 42 1.00 14.63 -4.93
CA ARG A 42 0.75 14.45 -6.35
C ARG A 42 0.11 13.08 -6.53
N ASN A 43 -1.06 13.04 -7.17
CA ASN A 43 -1.80 11.81 -7.44
C ASN A 43 -1.12 11.04 -8.59
N ASP A 44 0.15 10.68 -8.41
CA ASP A 44 0.96 10.00 -9.44
C ASP A 44 0.48 8.58 -9.75
N PHE A 45 -0.45 8.05 -8.94
CA PHE A 45 -1.12 6.77 -9.16
C PHE A 45 -2.43 6.87 -9.97
N THR A 46 -2.72 8.04 -10.57
CA THR A 46 -3.91 8.21 -11.42
C THR A 46 -3.87 7.21 -12.58
N ARG A 47 -4.88 6.35 -12.71
CA ARG A 47 -4.99 5.40 -13.82
C ARG A 47 -5.45 6.09 -15.11
N TYR A 48 -4.52 6.74 -15.81
CA TYR A 48 -4.77 7.49 -17.04
C TYR A 48 -5.49 6.65 -18.12
N SER A 49 -5.17 5.37 -18.26
CA SER A 49 -5.79 4.50 -19.27
C SER A 49 -7.18 3.97 -18.91
N ARG A 50 -7.74 4.29 -17.73
CA ARG A 50 -9.04 3.74 -17.26
C ARG A 50 -10.21 4.09 -18.20
N HIS A 51 -10.23 5.30 -18.76
CA HIS A 51 -11.29 5.71 -19.67
C HIS A 51 -11.17 5.05 -21.05
N VAL A 52 -9.93 4.78 -21.49
CA VAL A 52 -9.61 4.08 -22.73
C VAL A 52 -10.04 2.62 -22.65
N THR A 53 -9.67 1.94 -21.57
CA THR A 53 -9.78 0.47 -21.47
C THR A 53 -11.16 -0.06 -21.10
N ARG A 54 -12.15 0.80 -20.80
CA ARG A 54 -13.50 0.38 -20.40
C ARG A 54 -14.49 0.21 -21.57
N GLY A 55 -14.24 0.89 -22.68
CA GLY A 55 -15.20 0.96 -23.79
C GLY A 55 -15.25 -0.30 -24.67
N PRO A 56 -16.33 -0.49 -25.45
CA PRO A 56 -16.43 -1.60 -26.41
C PRO A 56 -15.34 -1.55 -27.49
N ARG A 57 -14.92 -0.33 -27.90
CA ARG A 57 -13.80 -0.11 -28.80
C ARG A 57 -12.52 -0.82 -28.32
N TRP A 58 -12.22 -0.71 -27.03
CA TRP A 58 -11.06 -1.38 -26.44
C TRP A 58 -11.19 -2.89 -26.43
N LYS A 59 -12.39 -3.44 -26.18
CA LYS A 59 -12.62 -4.89 -26.21
C LYS A 59 -12.32 -5.46 -27.59
N ALA A 60 -12.80 -4.81 -28.65
CA ALA A 60 -12.53 -5.22 -30.02
C ALA A 60 -11.03 -5.11 -30.35
N LEU A 61 -10.41 -3.98 -30.04
CA LEU A 61 -8.99 -3.75 -30.29
C LEU A 61 -8.10 -4.74 -29.53
N ARG A 62 -8.43 -5.02 -28.27
CA ARG A 62 -7.75 -6.03 -27.45
C ARG A 62 -7.78 -7.40 -28.12
N MET A 63 -8.93 -7.82 -28.64
CA MET A 63 -9.03 -9.11 -29.32
C MET A 63 -8.21 -9.13 -30.61
N ALA A 64 -8.26 -8.07 -31.41
CA ALA A 64 -7.46 -7.96 -32.64
C ALA A 64 -5.95 -8.03 -32.37
N VAL A 65 -5.48 -7.37 -31.30
CA VAL A 65 -4.07 -7.43 -30.88
C VAL A 65 -3.69 -8.83 -30.40
N MET A 66 -4.55 -9.47 -29.59
CA MET A 66 -4.30 -10.84 -29.10
C MET A 66 -4.24 -11.85 -30.25
N GLU A 67 -5.09 -11.70 -31.26
CA GLU A 67 -5.10 -12.54 -32.46
C GLU A 67 -3.86 -12.31 -33.31
N ARG A 68 -3.48 -11.04 -33.55
CA ARG A 68 -2.23 -10.66 -34.24
C ARG A 68 -1.01 -11.28 -33.57
N ASP A 69 -0.94 -11.22 -32.24
CA ASP A 69 0.19 -11.73 -31.45
C ASP A 69 0.10 -13.26 -31.24
N GLY A 70 -0.87 -13.94 -31.86
CA GLY A 70 -1.02 -15.40 -31.81
C GLY A 70 -1.31 -15.94 -30.41
N PHE A 71 -1.96 -15.13 -29.56
CA PHE A 71 -2.24 -15.43 -28.15
C PHE A 71 -0.98 -15.84 -27.37
N LYS A 72 0.14 -15.16 -27.64
CA LYS A 72 1.42 -15.33 -26.94
C LYS A 72 1.90 -13.99 -26.40
N CYS A 73 2.67 -14.05 -25.32
CA CYS A 73 3.46 -12.91 -24.87
C CYS A 73 4.49 -12.56 -25.96
N VAL A 74 4.54 -11.30 -26.39
CA VAL A 74 5.52 -10.85 -27.40
C VAL A 74 6.96 -10.83 -26.87
N ASP A 75 7.12 -10.70 -25.55
CA ASP A 75 8.43 -10.61 -24.89
C ASP A 75 9.04 -12.00 -24.62
N CYS A 76 8.27 -12.89 -23.97
CA CYS A 76 8.78 -14.20 -23.54
C CYS A 76 8.14 -15.40 -24.25
N GLY A 77 7.17 -15.20 -25.15
CA GLY A 77 6.49 -16.28 -25.88
C GLY A 77 5.49 -17.12 -25.06
N ALA A 78 5.35 -16.85 -23.75
CA ALA A 78 4.44 -17.60 -22.88
C ALA A 78 2.98 -17.51 -23.36
N ARG A 79 2.24 -18.61 -23.24
CA ARG A 79 0.80 -18.69 -23.48
C ARG A 79 0.05 -18.74 -22.15
N GLY A 80 -1.22 -18.33 -22.15
CA GLY A 80 -2.10 -18.39 -20.98
C GLY A 80 -2.76 -17.06 -20.70
N ARG A 81 -2.71 -16.61 -19.43
CA ARG A 81 -3.26 -15.30 -19.05
C ARG A 81 -2.41 -14.20 -19.68
N LEU A 82 -3.01 -13.44 -20.61
CA LEU A 82 -2.36 -12.31 -21.27
C LEU A 82 -3.12 -11.00 -21.02
N GLU A 83 -2.37 -9.92 -20.98
CA GLU A 83 -2.82 -8.55 -20.81
C GLU A 83 -2.41 -7.75 -22.05
N CYS A 84 -3.29 -6.88 -22.53
CA CYS A 84 -3.00 -5.97 -23.65
C CYS A 84 -2.48 -4.69 -23.02
N ASP A 85 -1.20 -4.41 -23.28
CA ASP A 85 -0.44 -3.32 -22.69
C ASP A 85 -0.07 -2.27 -23.75
N HIS A 86 0.00 -1.01 -23.34
CA HIS A 86 0.41 0.10 -24.20
C HIS A 86 1.93 0.20 -24.21
N ILE A 87 2.59 0.07 -25.38
CA ILE A 87 4.04 0.20 -25.52
C ILE A 87 4.50 1.55 -24.95
N GLU A 88 3.92 2.64 -25.46
CA GLU A 88 4.01 3.98 -24.86
C GLU A 88 2.78 4.25 -23.98
N PRO A 89 2.97 4.53 -22.67
CA PRO A 89 1.86 4.77 -21.75
C PRO A 89 0.94 5.91 -22.18
N VAL A 90 -0.37 5.75 -21.98
CA VAL A 90 -1.40 6.76 -22.27
C VAL A 90 -1.11 8.12 -21.61
N ARG A 91 -0.40 8.15 -20.47
CA ARG A 91 0.01 9.40 -19.80
C ARG A 91 0.96 10.24 -20.67
N LYS A 92 1.84 9.59 -21.44
CA LYS A 92 2.83 10.24 -22.31
C LYS A 92 2.27 10.50 -23.71
N ARG A 93 1.53 9.53 -24.26
CA ARG A 93 1.03 9.54 -25.64
C ARG A 93 -0.46 9.19 -25.70
N PRO A 94 -1.36 10.12 -25.32
CA PRO A 94 -2.80 9.87 -25.36
C PRO A 94 -3.33 9.72 -26.80
N ASP A 95 -2.63 10.30 -27.77
CA ASP A 95 -2.90 10.18 -29.21
C ASP A 95 -2.79 8.74 -29.73
N LEU A 96 -1.86 7.96 -29.16
CA LEU A 96 -1.61 6.56 -29.53
C LEU A 96 -2.42 5.55 -28.70
N ALA A 97 -3.39 6.00 -27.90
CA ALA A 97 -4.10 5.14 -26.95
C ALA A 97 -4.92 4.00 -27.59
N TYR A 98 -5.32 4.17 -28.86
CA TYR A 98 -6.09 3.18 -29.63
C TYR A 98 -5.37 2.68 -30.88
N ASP A 99 -4.08 3.00 -31.03
CA ASP A 99 -3.28 2.54 -32.15
C ASP A 99 -2.86 1.08 -31.90
N PRO A 100 -3.26 0.10 -32.74
CA PRO A 100 -2.82 -1.29 -32.59
C PRO A 100 -1.29 -1.45 -32.62
N ALA A 101 -0.55 -0.58 -33.30
CA ALA A 101 0.91 -0.61 -33.32
C ALA A 101 1.53 -0.24 -31.96
N ASN A 102 0.81 0.55 -31.14
CA ASN A 102 1.22 0.91 -29.78
C ASN A 102 0.73 -0.11 -28.74
N LEU A 103 0.17 -1.24 -29.15
CA LEU A 103 -0.37 -2.26 -28.27
C LEU A 103 0.35 -3.59 -28.44
N GLN A 104 0.50 -4.30 -27.32
CA GLN A 104 1.18 -5.60 -27.27
C GLN A 104 0.52 -6.55 -26.28
N ALA A 105 0.49 -7.85 -26.62
CA ALA A 105 0.10 -8.90 -25.69
C ALA A 105 1.28 -9.28 -24.78
N LEU A 106 1.13 -9.08 -23.47
CA LEU A 106 2.13 -9.44 -22.46
C LEU A 106 1.55 -10.39 -21.42
N CYS A 107 2.37 -11.29 -20.89
CA CYS A 107 2.03 -12.04 -19.69
C CYS A 107 2.20 -11.16 -18.43
N PRO A 108 1.58 -11.52 -17.29
CA PRO A 108 1.60 -10.70 -16.08
C PRO A 108 3.00 -10.42 -15.53
N SER A 109 3.95 -11.35 -15.69
CA SER A 109 5.34 -11.17 -15.25
C SER A 109 6.06 -10.12 -16.08
N CYS A 110 5.99 -10.21 -17.42
CA CYS A 110 6.59 -9.24 -18.33
C CYS A 110 5.94 -7.86 -18.20
N HIS A 111 4.61 -7.81 -18.09
CA HIS A 111 3.89 -6.55 -17.87
C HIS A 111 4.29 -5.87 -16.54
N SER A 112 4.43 -6.65 -15.46
CA SER A 112 4.92 -6.13 -14.18
C SER A 112 6.36 -5.63 -14.30
N ALA A 113 7.26 -6.39 -14.93
CA ALA A 113 8.65 -6.01 -15.13
C ALA A 113 8.78 -4.69 -15.89
N LYS A 114 8.01 -4.51 -16.98
CA LYS A 114 7.92 -3.25 -17.70
C LYS A 114 7.44 -2.11 -16.80
N THR A 115 6.34 -2.30 -16.07
CA THR A 115 5.79 -1.28 -15.16
C THR A 115 6.83 -0.86 -14.11
N HIS A 116 7.61 -1.81 -13.58
CA HIS A 116 8.68 -1.52 -12.63
C HIS A 116 9.75 -0.59 -13.21
N VAL A 117 10.14 -0.81 -14.47
CA VAL A 117 11.08 0.05 -15.19
C VAL A 117 10.48 1.44 -15.46
N GLU A 118 9.23 1.51 -15.92
CA GLU A 118 8.55 2.77 -16.24
C GLU A 118 8.34 3.68 -15.02
N VAL A 119 8.01 3.08 -13.87
CA VAL A 119 7.84 3.81 -12.59
C VAL A 119 9.20 4.19 -11.99
N GLY A 120 10.31 3.69 -12.54
CA GLY A 120 11.66 3.96 -12.04
C GLY A 120 11.87 3.41 -10.63
N ARG A 121 11.21 2.29 -10.29
CA ARG A 121 11.31 1.72 -8.95
C ARG A 121 12.72 1.18 -8.76
N LYS A 122 13.50 1.84 -7.89
CA LYS A 122 14.85 1.38 -7.54
C LYS A 122 14.78 -0.06 -7.02
N PRO A 123 15.76 -0.92 -7.37
CA PRO A 123 15.89 -2.21 -6.71
C PRO A 123 16.05 -1.98 -5.21
N PRO A 124 15.60 -2.93 -4.37
CA PRO A 124 15.84 -2.84 -2.93
C PRO A 124 17.34 -2.65 -2.66
N ALA A 125 17.68 -1.86 -1.64
CA ALA A 125 19.07 -1.55 -1.32
C ALA A 125 19.88 -2.78 -0.86
N TYR A 126 19.21 -3.84 -0.40
CA TYR A 126 19.85 -5.09 -0.01
C TYR A 126 19.90 -6.08 -1.19
N ASP A 127 20.96 -6.89 -1.23
CA ASP A 127 21.09 -7.98 -2.19
C ASP A 127 20.10 -9.11 -1.84
N ARG A 128 18.97 -9.12 -2.53
CA ARG A 128 17.95 -10.16 -2.39
C ARG A 128 18.47 -11.54 -2.83
N GLN A 129 19.43 -11.60 -3.76
CA GLN A 129 20.00 -12.87 -4.22
C GLN A 129 20.96 -13.41 -3.16
N GLY A 130 21.83 -12.57 -2.61
CA GLY A 130 22.70 -12.92 -1.49
C GLY A 130 21.94 -13.43 -0.28
N TRP A 131 20.84 -12.78 0.12
CA TRP A 131 20.01 -13.29 1.22
C TRP A 131 19.37 -14.63 0.90
N ARG A 132 18.84 -14.82 -0.32
CA ARG A 132 18.29 -16.12 -0.75
C ARG A 132 19.36 -17.21 -0.74
N GLN A 133 20.55 -16.92 -1.25
CA GLN A 133 21.66 -17.87 -1.29
C GLN A 133 22.06 -18.28 0.13
N ALA A 134 22.22 -17.31 1.04
CA ALA A 134 22.53 -17.58 2.43
C ALA A 134 21.44 -18.44 3.11
N VAL A 135 20.16 -18.19 2.83
CA VAL A 135 19.06 -19.04 3.33
C VAL A 135 19.13 -20.45 2.75
N VAL A 136 19.38 -20.59 1.44
CA VAL A 136 19.49 -21.90 0.78
C VAL A 136 20.66 -22.70 1.38
N GLU A 137 21.81 -22.06 1.57
CA GLU A 137 23.01 -22.65 2.18
C GLU A 137 22.72 -23.13 3.61
N LEU A 138 22.17 -22.26 4.46
CA LEU A 138 21.77 -22.61 5.84
C LEU A 138 20.77 -23.77 5.88
N MET A 139 19.85 -23.87 4.92
CA MET A 139 18.87 -24.95 4.85
C MET A 139 19.49 -26.26 4.34
N ALA A 140 20.46 -26.19 3.44
CA ALA A 140 21.21 -27.35 2.95
C ALA A 140 22.08 -27.95 4.07
N GLU A 141 22.64 -27.10 4.95
CA GLU A 141 23.42 -27.54 6.12
C GLU A 141 22.57 -28.20 7.22
N GLN A 142 21.25 -27.98 7.22
CA GLN A 142 20.32 -28.47 8.24
C GLN A 142 19.60 -29.78 7.88
N THR A 143 19.91 -30.41 6.73
CA THR A 143 19.31 -31.71 6.39
C THR A 143 19.82 -32.79 7.36
N PRO A 144 18.92 -33.53 8.06
CA PRO A 144 19.31 -34.41 9.14
C PRO A 144 20.08 -35.64 8.66
N VAL A 145 20.95 -36.07 9.56
CA VAL A 145 21.93 -37.16 9.48
C VAL A 145 21.26 -38.51 9.20
N GLU A 146 21.10 -38.89 7.93
CA GLU A 146 20.78 -40.28 7.53
C GLU A 146 22.08 -41.10 7.35
N GLN A 147 23.04 -40.93 8.25
CA GLN A 147 24.31 -41.65 8.26
C GLN A 147 24.76 -41.93 9.71
N MET A 148 23.94 -42.65 10.45
CA MET A 148 24.41 -43.44 11.58
C MET A 148 23.57 -44.71 11.69
N ARG A 149 23.82 -45.64 10.76
CA ARG A 149 23.39 -47.04 10.82
C ARG A 149 24.63 -47.93 10.78
#